data_AF-A0A183Q0Q3-F1
#
_entry.id   AF-A0A183Q0Q3-F1
#
_cell.length_a   1.000
_cell.length_b   1.000
_cell.length_c   1.000
_cell.angle_alpha   90.00
_cell.angle_beta   90.00
_cell.angle_gamma   90.00
#
_symmetry.space_group_name_H-M   'P 1'
#
loop_
_entity.id
_entity.type
_entity.pdbx_description
1 polymer ?
#
loop_
_entity_poly.entity_id
_entity_poly.type
_entity_poly.pdbx_seq_one_letter_code
_entity_poly.pdbx_strand_id
1 'polypeptide(L)'
;MLHVQGDLCDTKRTSLANRLQSTVVAAQSDIETQDEAWDGLLIRQVEFNMIACSFCGLAQRIVPQHRISLSLHGISSDLNNRVPDCFSADRFTEALLSACRMYVEDCSRRNLIASNISILVVVGKNEKNIYDQRALIGCLLLKNPKVNVLYHSFDYLKTGLKLDVNSRLFV
;
A
#
# COMPACT_ATOMS: atom_id res chain seq x y z
N MET A 1 -28.24 27.04 -5.74
CA MET A 1 -29.30 26.01 -5.59
C MET A 1 -28.61 24.65 -5.61
N LEU A 2 -28.10 24.21 -4.47
CA LEU A 2 -27.46 22.89 -4.33
C LEU A 2 -28.54 21.91 -3.86
N HIS A 3 -28.73 20.84 -4.61
CA HIS A 3 -29.69 19.79 -4.32
C HIS A 3 -29.44 19.19 -2.93
N VAL A 4 -30.38 19.40 -2.03
CA VAL A 4 -30.51 18.65 -0.77
C VAL A 4 -31.01 17.26 -1.16
N GLN A 5 -30.10 16.29 -1.26
CA GLN A 5 -30.48 14.89 -1.46
C GLN A 5 -30.64 14.21 -0.11
N GLY A 6 -31.92 13.93 0.19
CA GLY A 6 -32.52 12.82 0.93
C GLY A 6 -31.72 12.07 2.00
N ASP A 7 -32.35 11.98 3.17
CA ASP A 7 -32.00 11.18 4.35
C ASP A 7 -31.04 10.00 4.09
N LEU A 8 -29.79 10.19 4.56
CA LEU A 8 -28.88 9.08 4.80
C LEU A 8 -29.52 8.10 5.78
N CYS A 9 -29.82 6.88 5.31
CA CYS A 9 -30.19 5.73 6.13
C CYS A 9 -29.29 5.63 7.37
N ASP A 10 -29.88 5.39 8.55
CA ASP A 10 -29.21 5.48 9.85
C ASP A 10 -27.92 4.66 9.92
N THR A 11 -27.85 3.52 9.24
CA THR A 11 -26.62 2.70 9.14
C THR A 11 -25.46 3.43 8.48
N LYS A 12 -25.72 4.26 7.46
CA LYS A 12 -24.70 5.10 6.82
C LYS A 12 -24.29 6.28 7.70
N ARG A 13 -25.23 6.86 8.47
CA ARG A 13 -24.90 7.92 9.45
C ARG A 13 -24.00 7.36 10.56
N THR A 14 -24.32 6.19 11.11
CA THR A 14 -23.53 5.53 12.15
C THR A 14 -22.17 5.09 11.63
N SER A 15 -22.08 4.58 10.39
CA SER A 15 -20.82 4.25 9.75
C SER A 15 -19.93 5.48 9.53
N LEU A 16 -20.52 6.60 9.09
CA LEU A 16 -19.80 7.85 8.90
C LEU A 16 -19.35 8.44 10.25
N ALA A 17 -20.20 8.43 11.27
CA ALA A 17 -19.88 8.88 12.61
C ALA A 17 -18.74 8.07 13.24
N ASN A 18 -18.76 6.74 13.09
CA ASN A 18 -17.69 5.87 13.58
C ASN A 18 -16.36 6.14 12.86
N ARG A 19 -16.39 6.36 11.53
CA ARG A 19 -15.19 6.73 10.76
C ARG A 19 -14.63 8.08 11.20
N LEU A 20 -15.50 9.07 11.41
CA LEU A 20 -15.11 10.39 11.90
C LEU A 20 -14.49 10.29 13.30
N GLN A 21 -15.08 9.48 14.19
CA GLN A 21 -14.55 9.22 15.53
C GLN A 21 -13.16 8.57 15.46
N SER A 22 -12.96 7.56 14.60
CA SER A 22 -11.66 6.92 14.42
C SER A 22 -10.60 7.86 13.83
N THR A 23 -10.99 8.78 12.95
CA THR A 23 -10.09 9.81 12.42
C THR A 23 -9.73 10.86 13.48
N VAL A 24 -10.67 11.26 14.33
CA VAL A 24 -10.42 12.17 15.46
C VAL A 24 -9.43 11.54 16.45
N VAL A 25 -9.62 10.26 16.78
CA VAL A 25 -8.71 9.52 17.67
C VAL A 25 -7.31 9.36 17.04
N ALA A 26 -7.22 9.15 15.72
CA ALA A 26 -5.94 9.09 15.02
C ALA A 26 -5.24 10.47 14.94
N ALA A 27 -6.02 11.56 14.90
CA ALA A 27 -5.50 12.93 14.92
C ALA A 27 -5.07 13.39 16.33
N GLN A 28 -5.49 12.67 17.37
CA GLN A 28 -5.09 12.88 18.77
C GLN A 28 -3.79 12.15 19.14
N SER A 29 -3.06 11.56 18.19
CA SER A 29 -1.69 11.12 18.49
C SER A 29 -0.82 12.37 18.67
N ASP A 30 -0.60 12.74 19.93
CA ASP A 30 0.06 13.97 20.34
C ASP A 30 1.41 14.16 19.65
N ILE A 31 1.45 15.14 18.74
CA ILE A 31 2.68 15.85 18.40
C ILE A 31 2.65 17.09 19.29
N GLU A 32 3.36 17.05 20.42
CA GLU A 32 3.60 18.24 21.24
C GLU A 32 4.42 19.25 20.42
N THR A 33 3.76 20.20 19.78
CA THR A 33 4.40 21.40 19.25
C THR A 33 3.60 22.61 19.68
N GLN A 34 4.19 23.41 20.56
CA GLN A 34 3.74 24.75 20.98
C GLN A 34 3.80 25.75 19.82
N ASP A 35 3.11 25.48 18.71
CA ASP A 35 2.94 26.42 17.61
C ASP A 35 1.44 26.63 17.37
N GLU A 36 0.92 27.80 17.80
CA GLU A 36 -0.46 28.29 17.57
C GLU A 36 -0.85 28.27 16.07
N ALA A 37 0.11 28.08 15.16
CA ALA A 37 -0.10 27.95 13.72
C ALA A 37 -0.87 26.69 13.30
N TRP A 38 -0.93 25.65 14.14
CA TRP A 38 -1.64 24.40 13.86
C TRP A 38 -3.04 24.35 14.49
N ASP A 39 -3.37 25.28 15.38
CA ASP A 39 -4.69 25.38 16.01
C ASP A 39 -5.75 25.71 14.95
N GLY A 40 -6.45 24.66 14.50
CA GLY A 40 -7.50 24.73 13.48
C GLY A 40 -7.23 23.91 12.22
N LEU A 41 -6.05 23.29 12.06
CA LEU A 41 -5.77 22.39 10.95
C LEU A 41 -6.36 21.00 11.23
N LEU A 42 -7.50 20.72 10.59
CA LEU A 42 -8.17 19.42 10.65
C LEU A 42 -7.75 18.55 9.48
N ILE A 43 -7.31 17.32 9.76
CA ILE A 43 -7.10 16.30 8.74
C ILE A 43 -8.44 15.95 8.10
N ARG A 44 -8.55 16.13 6.78
CA ARG A 44 -9.74 15.75 6.00
C ARG A 44 -9.35 14.74 4.93
N GLN A 45 -10.14 13.68 4.80
CA GLN A 45 -9.97 12.72 3.72
C GLN A 45 -10.40 13.36 2.39
N VAL A 46 -9.47 13.43 1.44
CA VAL A 46 -9.74 13.97 0.10
C VAL A 46 -9.95 12.86 -0.93
N GLU A 47 -9.26 11.73 -0.77
CA GLU A 47 -9.20 10.66 -1.77
C GLU A 47 -9.16 9.27 -1.10
N PHE A 48 -9.59 8.23 -1.82
CA PHE A 48 -9.43 6.84 -1.40
C PHE A 48 -9.00 5.97 -2.58
N ASN A 49 -7.73 5.57 -2.56
CA ASN A 49 -7.12 4.78 -3.64
C ASN A 49 -7.10 3.29 -3.28
N MET A 50 -7.59 2.44 -4.17
CA MET A 50 -7.60 0.97 -4.02
C MET A 50 -6.83 0.22 -5.10
N ILE A 51 -6.51 0.89 -6.21
CA ILE A 51 -5.88 0.28 -7.38
C ILE A 51 -4.65 1.09 -7.73
N ALA A 52 -3.54 0.41 -7.97
CA ALA A 52 -2.27 1.01 -8.39
C ALA A 52 -1.79 2.17 -7.48
N CYS A 53 -2.00 2.03 -6.17
CA CYS A 53 -1.52 2.98 -5.18
C CYS A 53 0.01 3.08 -5.25
N SER A 54 0.51 4.28 -5.52
CA SER A 54 1.93 4.55 -5.72
C SER A 54 2.66 4.89 -4.42
N PHE A 55 3.99 4.79 -4.46
CA PHE A 55 4.96 5.18 -3.43
C PHE A 55 5.07 4.23 -2.24
N CYS A 56 4.48 3.04 -2.32
CA CYS A 56 4.63 2.04 -1.26
C CYS A 56 6.09 1.61 -1.05
N GLY A 57 6.87 1.48 -2.13
CA GLY A 57 8.29 1.17 -2.09
C GLY A 57 9.18 2.37 -1.76
N LEU A 58 8.93 3.52 -2.39
CA LEU A 58 9.77 4.71 -2.26
C LEU A 58 9.56 5.48 -0.95
N ALA A 59 8.36 5.48 -0.38
CA ALA A 59 8.08 6.21 0.86
C ALA A 59 8.98 5.77 2.01
N GLN A 60 9.30 4.48 2.09
CA GLN A 60 10.24 3.98 3.08
C GLN A 60 11.69 4.46 2.84
N ARG A 61 12.09 4.65 1.58
CA ARG A 61 13.43 5.11 1.22
C ARG A 61 13.64 6.61 1.41
N ILE A 62 12.57 7.41 1.41
CA ILE A 62 12.68 8.87 1.58
C ILE A 62 12.99 9.26 3.03
N VAL A 63 12.55 8.47 4.00
CA VAL A 63 12.77 8.72 5.44
C VAL A 63 14.24 9.00 5.78
N PRO A 64 15.21 8.12 5.47
CA PRO A 64 16.62 8.41 5.75
C PRO A 64 17.15 9.61 4.96
N GLN A 65 16.65 9.87 3.75
CA GLN A 65 17.06 11.03 2.95
C GLN A 65 16.64 12.35 3.61
N HIS A 66 15.43 12.42 4.16
CA HIS A 66 14.97 13.59 4.91
C HIS A 66 15.79 13.79 6.19
N ARG A 67 16.10 12.72 6.94
CA ARG A 67 16.96 12.80 8.13
C ARG A 67 18.37 13.31 7.79
N ILE A 68 18.96 12.83 6.70
CA ILE A 68 20.24 13.33 6.18
C ILE A 68 20.13 14.81 5.80
N SER A 69 19.06 15.20 5.10
CA SER A 69 18.84 16.60 4.71
C SER A 69 18.76 17.53 5.92
N LEU A 70 18.04 17.14 6.98
CA LEU A 70 17.99 17.89 8.24
C LEU A 70 19.37 18.00 8.90
N SER A 71 20.13 16.91 8.90
CA SER A 71 21.49 16.87 9.48
C SER A 71 22.43 17.83 8.76
N LEU A 72 22.33 17.92 7.43
CA LEU A 72 23.12 18.85 6.62
C LEU A 72 22.80 20.32 6.91
N HIS A 73 21.61 20.62 7.44
CA HIS A 73 21.22 21.96 7.89
C HIS A 73 21.50 22.20 9.38
N GLY A 74 22.25 21.32 10.05
CA GLY A 74 22.61 21.44 11.46
C GLY A 74 21.54 20.96 12.44
N ILE A 75 20.46 20.34 11.94
CA ILE A 75 19.42 19.74 12.78
C ILE A 75 19.74 18.26 12.94
N SER A 76 20.41 17.90 14.02
CA SER A 76 20.86 16.52 14.28
C SER A 76 20.20 15.86 15.50
N SER A 77 19.55 16.64 16.36
CA SER A 77 18.81 16.12 17.49
C SER A 77 17.41 15.66 17.09
N ASP A 78 16.97 14.56 17.69
CA ASP A 78 15.59 14.07 17.62
C ASP A 78 15.03 13.79 16.21
N LEU A 79 15.90 13.35 15.29
CA LEU A 79 15.54 13.10 13.90
C LEU A 79 14.47 12.02 13.71
N ASN A 80 14.37 11.06 14.62
CA ASN A 80 13.41 9.97 14.52
C ASN A 80 11.98 10.42 14.87
N ASN A 81 11.81 11.36 15.80
CA ASN A 81 10.49 11.93 16.08
C ASN A 81 10.08 12.94 14.99
N ARG A 82 11.05 13.74 14.50
CA ARG A 82 10.80 14.71 13.42
C ARG A 82 10.49 14.06 12.08
N VAL A 83 11.14 12.94 11.78
CA VAL A 83 10.89 12.14 10.57
C VAL A 83 10.71 10.70 11.02
N PRO A 84 9.47 10.27 11.31
CA PRO A 84 9.18 8.91 11.75
C PRO A 84 9.59 7.85 10.73
N ASP A 85 9.85 6.63 11.22
CA ASP A 85 10.08 5.49 10.34
C ASP A 85 8.84 5.17 9.50
N CYS A 86 9.08 4.73 8.26
CA CYS A 86 8.04 4.27 7.35
C CYS A 86 8.33 2.83 6.97
N PHE A 87 7.38 1.94 7.22
CA PHE A 87 7.51 0.50 6.95
C PHE A 87 6.56 0.04 5.84
N SER A 88 6.19 0.94 4.92
CA SER A 88 5.19 0.67 3.89
C SER A 88 5.57 -0.52 3.01
N ALA A 89 6.82 -0.57 2.55
CA ALA A 89 7.30 -1.65 1.68
C ALA A 89 7.39 -2.98 2.44
N ASP A 90 7.87 -2.93 3.69
CA ASP A 90 7.94 -4.10 4.56
C ASP A 90 6.57 -4.71 4.82
N ARG A 91 5.59 -3.89 5.23
CA ARG A 91 4.24 -4.34 5.58
C ARG A 91 3.49 -4.85 4.35
N PHE A 92 3.65 -4.19 3.20
CA PHE A 92 3.04 -4.65 1.96
C PHE A 92 3.65 -5.97 1.47
N THR A 93 4.97 -6.13 1.63
CA THR A 93 5.65 -7.39 1.36
C THR A 93 5.11 -8.54 2.20
N GLU A 94 4.90 -8.33 3.50
CA GLU A 94 4.29 -9.35 4.36
C GLU A 94 2.87 -9.69 3.91
N ALA A 95 2.10 -8.69 3.49
CA ALA A 95 0.75 -8.90 2.97
C ALA A 95 0.76 -9.74 1.68
N LEU A 96 1.68 -9.46 0.74
CA LEU A 96 1.85 -10.27 -0.48
C LEU A 96 2.22 -11.72 -0.15
N LEU A 97 3.17 -11.93 0.76
CA LEU A 97 3.56 -13.28 1.19
C LEU A 97 2.41 -14.01 1.88
N SER A 98 1.62 -13.30 2.68
CA SER A 98 0.42 -13.85 3.30
C SER A 98 -0.61 -14.27 2.26
N ALA A 99 -0.85 -13.44 1.25
CA ALA A 99 -1.76 -13.78 0.16
C ALA A 99 -1.30 -15.03 -0.61
N CYS A 100 0.00 -15.18 -0.86
CA CYS A 100 0.55 -16.40 -1.46
C CYS A 100 0.28 -17.65 -0.60
N ARG A 101 0.47 -17.57 0.72
CA ARG A 101 0.19 -18.69 1.63
C ARG A 101 -1.30 -19.05 1.64
N MET A 102 -2.17 -18.04 1.73
CA MET A 102 -3.62 -18.25 1.68
C MET A 102 -4.05 -18.92 0.36
N TYR A 103 -3.41 -18.57 -0.76
CA TYR A 103 -3.65 -19.23 -2.05
C TYR A 103 -3.22 -20.71 -2.05
N VAL A 104 -2.07 -21.06 -1.45
CA VAL A 104 -1.62 -22.46 -1.28
C VAL A 104 -2.63 -23.25 -0.45
N GLU A 105 -3.05 -22.70 0.68
CA GLU A 105 -3.98 -23.34 1.61
C GLU A 105 -5.32 -23.62 0.92
N ASP A 106 -5.81 -22.64 0.18
CA ASP A 106 -7.05 -22.78 -0.54
C ASP A 106 -6.95 -23.76 -1.74
N CYS A 107 -5.81 -23.80 -2.44
CA CYS A 107 -5.55 -24.86 -3.43
C CYS A 107 -5.57 -26.25 -2.77
N SER A 108 -4.93 -26.40 -1.62
CA SER A 108 -4.89 -27.67 -0.86
C SER A 108 -6.29 -28.11 -0.46
N ARG A 109 -7.11 -27.18 0.03
CA ARG A 109 -8.53 -27.42 0.39
C ARG A 109 -9.37 -27.87 -0.80
N ARG A 110 -9.00 -27.45 -2.01
CA ARG A 110 -9.63 -27.82 -3.29
C ARG A 110 -9.00 -29.06 -3.94
N ASN A 111 -8.07 -29.75 -3.27
CA ASN A 111 -7.29 -30.88 -3.80
C ASN A 111 -6.49 -30.51 -5.07
N LEU A 112 -6.02 -29.27 -5.16
CA LEU A 112 -5.18 -28.77 -6.25
C LEU A 112 -3.72 -28.72 -5.82
N ILE A 113 -2.82 -29.16 -6.70
CA ILE A 113 -1.37 -29.03 -6.50
C ILE A 113 -0.96 -27.60 -6.85
N ALA A 114 -0.45 -26.87 -5.86
CA ALA A 114 0.14 -25.55 -6.04
C ALA A 114 1.66 -25.66 -6.10
N SER A 115 2.21 -25.81 -7.30
CA SER A 115 3.66 -25.73 -7.56
C SER A 115 3.99 -24.41 -8.27
N ASN A 116 5.17 -23.85 -8.01
CA ASN A 116 5.71 -22.67 -8.70
C ASN A 116 4.81 -21.42 -8.64
N ILE A 117 4.27 -21.12 -7.47
CA ILE A 117 3.43 -19.92 -7.25
C ILE A 117 4.23 -18.67 -7.55
N SER A 118 3.60 -17.79 -8.34
CA SER A 118 4.21 -16.57 -8.82
C SER A 118 3.31 -15.38 -8.53
N ILE A 119 3.89 -14.25 -8.14
CA ILE A 119 3.19 -12.98 -8.04
C ILE A 119 3.25 -12.32 -9.41
N LEU A 120 2.10 -12.10 -10.02
CA LEU A 120 2.00 -11.40 -11.31
C LEU A 120 1.80 -9.90 -11.07
N VAL A 121 2.80 -9.11 -11.47
CA VAL A 121 2.71 -7.64 -11.53
C VAL A 121 2.25 -7.25 -12.92
N VAL A 122 1.04 -6.69 -13.00
CA VAL A 122 0.47 -6.21 -14.27
C VAL A 122 0.84 -4.74 -14.47
N VAL A 123 1.51 -4.44 -15.58
CA VAL A 123 2.04 -3.09 -15.86
C VAL A 123 1.45 -2.48 -17.13
N GLY A 124 1.42 -1.14 -17.17
CA GLY A 124 1.09 -0.41 -18.39
C GLY A 124 2.23 -0.52 -19.43
N LYS A 125 1.90 -0.33 -20.71
CA LYS A 125 2.90 -0.34 -21.82
C LYS A 125 4.01 0.69 -21.62
N ASN A 126 3.68 1.83 -21.01
CA ASN A 126 4.61 2.93 -20.72
C ASN A 126 4.62 3.22 -19.21
N GLU A 127 4.86 2.18 -18.39
CA GLU A 127 4.93 2.32 -16.94
C GLU A 127 5.99 3.35 -16.53
N LYS A 128 5.57 4.35 -15.76
CA LYS A 128 6.43 5.46 -15.33
C LYS A 128 6.94 5.29 -13.90
N ASN A 129 6.18 4.61 -13.06
CA ASN A 129 6.50 4.44 -11.64
C ASN A 129 7.27 3.14 -11.37
N ILE A 130 8.17 2.76 -12.29
CA ILE A 130 8.91 1.50 -12.20
C ILE A 130 9.84 1.46 -10.99
N TYR A 131 10.39 2.58 -10.56
CA TYR A 131 11.31 2.62 -9.41
C TYR A 131 10.62 2.26 -8.10
N ASP A 132 9.36 2.65 -7.93
CA ASP A 132 8.57 2.26 -6.77
C ASP A 132 8.25 0.77 -6.76
N GLN A 133 7.83 0.24 -7.92
CA GLN A 133 7.59 -1.19 -8.09
C GLN A 133 8.86 -2.00 -7.80
N ARG A 134 10.01 -1.57 -8.32
CA ARG A 134 11.31 -2.23 -8.10
C ARG A 134 11.77 -2.10 -6.64
N ALA A 135 11.54 -0.96 -5.99
CA ALA A 135 11.85 -0.81 -4.57
C ALA A 135 11.04 -1.77 -3.71
N LEU A 136 9.74 -1.89 -3.99
CA LEU A 136 8.84 -2.82 -3.30
C LEU A 136 9.20 -4.28 -3.57
N ILE A 137 9.33 -4.69 -4.83
CA ILE A 137 9.69 -6.06 -5.19
C ILE A 137 11.10 -6.41 -4.73
N GLY A 138 12.02 -5.46 -4.68
CA GLY A 138 13.34 -5.65 -4.08
C GLY A 138 13.24 -5.98 -2.59
N CYS A 139 12.40 -5.28 -1.83
CA CYS A 139 12.13 -5.60 -0.42
C CYS A 139 11.59 -7.03 -0.26
N LEU A 140 10.63 -7.42 -1.11
CA LEU A 140 10.06 -8.77 -1.15
C LEU A 140 11.12 -9.85 -1.40
N LEU A 141 11.95 -9.68 -2.43
CA LEU A 141 12.95 -10.69 -2.81
C LEU A 141 14.10 -10.78 -1.80
N LEU A 142 14.46 -9.68 -1.14
CA LEU A 142 15.45 -9.72 -0.05
C LEU A 142 14.94 -10.53 1.15
N LYS A 143 13.65 -10.43 1.47
CA LYS A 143 13.02 -11.21 2.55
C LYS A 143 12.75 -12.65 2.16
N ASN A 144 12.32 -12.88 0.92
CA ASN A 144 11.97 -14.20 0.42
C ASN A 144 12.52 -14.41 -1.00
N PRO A 145 13.80 -14.81 -1.14
CA PRO A 145 14.46 -14.94 -2.44
C PRO A 145 13.87 -16.03 -3.34
N LYS A 146 13.06 -16.93 -2.78
CA LYS A 146 12.44 -18.05 -3.51
C LYS A 146 11.10 -17.68 -4.15
N VAL A 147 10.51 -16.55 -3.79
CA VAL A 147 9.25 -16.10 -4.40
C VAL A 147 9.50 -15.72 -5.86
N ASN A 148 8.68 -16.24 -6.76
CA ASN A 148 8.73 -15.85 -8.16
C ASN A 148 7.85 -14.61 -8.40
N VAL A 149 8.34 -13.66 -9.18
CA VAL A 149 7.61 -12.44 -9.55
C VAL A 149 7.71 -12.25 -11.05
N LEU A 150 6.55 -12.16 -11.71
CA LEU A 150 6.44 -11.99 -13.16
C LEU A 150 5.91 -10.60 -13.47
N TYR A 151 6.42 -9.98 -14.53
CA TYR A 151 5.95 -8.68 -15.02
C TYR A 151 5.38 -8.84 -16.42
N HIS A 152 4.10 -8.52 -16.59
CA HIS A 152 3.45 -8.58 -17.90
C HIS A 152 2.53 -7.39 -18.12
N SER A 153 2.45 -6.95 -19.37
CA SER A 153 1.52 -5.90 -19.77
C SER A 153 0.14 -6.47 -20.05
N PHE A 154 -0.91 -5.66 -19.89
CA PHE A 154 -2.27 -6.06 -20.29
C PHE A 154 -2.35 -6.56 -21.74
N ASP A 155 -1.54 -6.01 -22.65
CA ASP A 155 -1.52 -6.46 -24.04
C ASP A 155 -0.94 -7.86 -24.19
N TYR A 156 0.11 -8.18 -23.43
CA TYR A 156 0.62 -9.55 -23.37
C TYR A 156 -0.42 -10.49 -22.75
N LEU A 157 -1.09 -10.06 -21.67
CA LEU A 157 -2.05 -10.89 -20.96
C LEU A 157 -3.23 -11.35 -21.83
N LYS A 158 -3.61 -10.57 -22.85
CA LYS A 158 -4.69 -10.93 -23.79
C LYS A 158 -4.38 -12.14 -24.66
N THR A 159 -3.12 -12.34 -25.01
CA THR A 159 -2.73 -13.35 -26.01
C THR A 159 -1.80 -14.43 -25.45
N GLY A 160 -1.05 -14.11 -24.40
CA GLY A 160 0.00 -14.97 -23.84
C GLY A 160 -0.47 -15.91 -22.75
N LEU A 161 -1.65 -15.69 -22.17
CA LEU A 161 -2.10 -16.47 -21.01
C LEU A 161 -3.12 -17.53 -21.39
N LYS A 162 -3.07 -18.64 -20.67
CA LYS A 162 -4.09 -19.68 -20.71
C LYS A 162 -4.58 -19.97 -19.30
N LEU A 163 -5.86 -20.28 -19.19
CA LEU A 163 -6.41 -20.85 -17.98
C LEU A 163 -6.35 -22.37 -18.06
N ASP A 164 -6.03 -23.04 -16.95
CA ASP A 164 -6.24 -24.49 -16.87
C ASP A 164 -7.72 -24.83 -16.61
N VAL A 165 -7.99 -26.13 -16.51
CA VAL A 165 -9.32 -26.68 -16.20
C VAL A 165 -9.90 -26.21 -14.86
N ASN A 166 -9.07 -25.64 -13.99
CA ASN A 166 -9.44 -25.11 -12.68
C ASN A 166 -9.48 -23.56 -12.67
N SER A 167 -9.48 -22.92 -13.84
CA SER A 167 -9.43 -21.46 -14.01
C SER A 167 -8.20 -20.79 -13.35
N ARG A 168 -7.08 -21.52 -13.24
CA ARG A 168 -5.82 -20.97 -12.75
C ARG A 168 -5.02 -20.40 -13.92
N LEU A 169 -4.35 -19.30 -13.68
CA LEU A 169 -3.55 -18.60 -14.67
C LEU A 169 -2.22 -19.31 -14.93
N PHE A 170 -1.96 -19.69 -16.17
CA PHE A 170 -0.66 -20.15 -16.66
C PHE A 170 -0.08 -19.10 -17.60
N VAL A 171 1.20 -18.80 -17.38
CA VAL A 171 2.07 -18.00 -18.25
C VAL A 171 2.90 -18.95 -19.09
#